data_AF-A0A401UDF4-F1
#
_entry.id   AF-A0A401UDF4-F1
#
_cell.length_a   1.000
_cell.length_b   1.000
_cell.length_c   1.000
_cell.angle_alpha   90.00
_cell.angle_beta   90.00
_cell.angle_gamma   90.00
#
_symmetry.space_group_name_H-M   'P 1'
#
loop_
_entity.id
_entity.type
_entity.pdbx_description
1 polymer ?
#
loop_
_entity_poly.entity_id
_entity_poly.type
_entity_poly.pdbx_seq_one_letter_code
_entity_poly.pdbx_strand_id
1 'polypeptide(L)'
;MDQSQLCEQVVGIKDKFELFNVHPNPAGNFIQISSLEAGNLHFYNPTGSAILSMPIPAGTSSIDVRKLKQGFYILRLDAADKQWHVRLIKE
;
A
#
# COMPACT_ATOMS: atom_id res chain seq x y z
N MET A 1 -36.47 27.15 -25.29
CA MET A 1 -35.10 27.14 -25.82
C MET A 1 -34.19 27.07 -24.60
N ASP A 2 -33.86 25.86 -24.14
CA ASP A 2 -32.74 25.09 -24.70
C ASP A 2 -31.45 25.75 -24.21
N GLN A 3 -30.68 25.18 -23.28
CA GLN A 3 -29.96 23.93 -23.48
C GLN A 3 -29.59 23.28 -22.13
N SER A 4 -29.94 22.00 -22.02
CA SER A 4 -28.97 20.93 -21.74
C SER A 4 -28.25 20.95 -20.39
N GLN A 5 -28.91 20.33 -19.42
CA GLN A 5 -28.27 19.50 -18.40
C GLN A 5 -27.32 18.50 -19.08
N LEU A 6 -26.02 18.81 -19.10
CA LEU A 6 -24.99 17.91 -19.60
C LEU A 6 -24.71 16.83 -18.55
N CYS A 7 -25.39 15.70 -18.76
CA CYS A 7 -25.02 14.33 -18.48
C CYS A 7 -23.69 14.15 -17.72
N GLU A 8 -23.79 13.66 -16.49
CA GLU A 8 -22.69 13.03 -15.77
C GLU A 8 -22.10 11.88 -16.60
N GLN A 9 -20.85 12.06 -17.02
CA GLN A 9 -19.97 10.95 -17.29
C GLN A 9 -18.65 11.27 -16.61
N VAL A 10 -18.58 10.97 -15.29
CA VAL A 10 -17.28 10.80 -14.66
C VAL A 10 -16.66 9.59 -15.35
N VAL A 11 -15.76 9.89 -16.28
CA VAL A 11 -14.82 8.92 -16.83
C VAL A 11 -14.25 8.15 -15.66
N GLY A 12 -14.39 6.82 -15.70
CA GLY A 12 -13.82 5.95 -14.69
C GLY A 12 -12.31 6.12 -14.70
N ILE A 13 -11.81 6.99 -13.82
CA ILE A 13 -10.39 7.08 -13.50
C ILE A 13 -10.06 5.79 -12.74
N LYS A 14 -9.66 4.76 -13.48
CA LYS A 14 -8.89 3.63 -12.94
C LYS A 14 -7.39 3.95 -12.95
N ASP A 15 -7.03 5.22 -12.81
CA ASP A 15 -5.64 5.64 -12.68
C ASP A 15 -5.24 5.61 -11.20
N LYS A 16 -5.30 4.42 -10.59
CA LYS A 16 -4.49 4.13 -9.42
C LYS A 16 -3.08 3.83 -9.91
N PHE A 17 -2.35 4.85 -10.35
CA PHE A 17 -0.90 4.83 -10.26
C PHE A 17 -0.57 4.94 -8.77
N GLU A 18 -0.74 3.84 -8.02
CA GLU A 18 -0.41 3.86 -6.60
C GLU A 18 1.11 4.03 -6.51
N LEU A 19 1.54 5.19 -6.02
CA LEU A 19 2.94 5.48 -5.71
C LEU A 19 3.55 4.46 -4.71
N PHE A 20 2.67 3.67 -4.10
CA PHE A 20 2.96 2.57 -3.21
C PHE A 20 1.89 1.48 -3.36
N ASN A 21 2.28 0.31 -3.87
CA ASN A 21 1.40 -0.87 -4.01
C ASN A 21 1.94 -2.05 -3.23
N VAL A 22 1.04 -2.87 -2.68
CA VAL A 22 1.39 -4.10 -1.95
C VAL A 22 0.56 -5.26 -2.47
N HIS A 23 1.22 -6.32 -2.94
CA HIS A 23 0.60 -7.52 -3.48
C HIS A 23 1.37 -8.79 -3.09
N PRO A 24 0.73 -9.95 -2.94
CA PRO A 24 -0.72 -10.12 -2.89
C PRO A 24 -1.29 -9.61 -1.56
N ASN A 25 -2.58 -9.27 -1.57
CA ASN A 25 -3.36 -8.97 -0.39
C ASN A 25 -4.75 -9.62 -0.57
N PRO A 26 -5.05 -10.73 0.12
CA PRO A 26 -4.33 -11.31 1.26
C PRO A 26 -2.95 -11.90 0.92
N ALA A 27 -2.06 -11.92 1.91
CA ALA A 27 -0.69 -12.40 1.79
C ALA A 27 -0.49 -13.77 2.46
N GLY A 28 0.12 -14.69 1.72
CA GLY A 28 0.57 -15.98 2.24
C GLY A 28 1.95 -15.86 2.88
N ASN A 29 3.01 -16.07 2.09
CA ASN A 29 4.38 -16.15 2.59
C ASN A 29 5.22 -14.89 2.33
N PHE A 30 4.98 -14.25 1.19
CA PHE A 30 5.74 -13.12 0.71
C PHE A 30 4.79 -12.04 0.21
N ILE A 31 5.22 -10.79 0.34
CA ILE A 31 4.59 -9.65 -0.30
C ILE A 31 5.60 -8.94 -1.17
N GLN A 32 5.16 -8.46 -2.32
CA GLN A 32 5.84 -7.51 -3.16
C GLN A 32 5.32 -6.13 -2.85
N ILE A 33 6.25 -5.22 -2.65
CA ILE A 33 6.01 -3.82 -2.44
C ILE A 33 6.63 -3.07 -3.59
N SER A 34 5.82 -2.32 -4.31
CA SER A 34 6.27 -1.46 -5.40
C SER A 34 6.11 -0.01 -4.95
N SER A 35 7.20 0.77 -4.97
CA SER A 35 7.15 2.20 -4.72
C SER A 35 7.96 2.97 -5.77
N LEU A 36 7.53 4.18 -6.11
CA LEU A 36 8.34 5.07 -6.96
C LEU A 36 9.50 5.72 -6.20
N GLU A 37 9.41 5.77 -4.87
CA GLU A 37 10.36 6.48 -4.03
C GLU A 37 10.98 5.51 -3.01
N ALA A 38 12.26 5.70 -2.70
CA ALA A 38 12.90 4.99 -1.60
C ALA A 38 12.42 5.57 -0.27
N GLY A 39 12.33 4.72 0.76
CA GLY A 39 11.81 5.15 2.05
C GLY A 39 11.96 4.11 3.14
N ASN A 40 11.42 4.42 4.32
CA ASN A 40 11.36 3.50 5.45
C ASN A 40 9.97 2.90 5.53
N LEU A 41 9.91 1.57 5.39
CA LEU A 41 8.69 0.81 5.56
C LEU A 41 8.55 0.38 7.01
N HIS A 42 7.36 0.55 7.56
CA HIS A 42 7.00 0.18 8.92
C HIS A 42 5.78 -0.73 8.91
N PHE A 43 5.84 -1.82 9.68
CA PHE A 43 4.72 -2.71 9.92
C PHE A 43 4.17 -2.44 11.31
N TYR A 44 2.87 -2.19 11.39
CA TYR A 44 2.16 -2.03 12.65
C TYR A 44 1.15 -3.16 12.83
N ASN A 45 1.04 -3.66 14.05
CA ASN A 45 -0.01 -4.58 14.44
C ASN A 45 -1.36 -3.82 14.63
N PRO A 46 -2.47 -4.54 14.84
CA PRO A 46 -3.77 -3.95 15.15
C PRO A 46 -3.79 -3.01 16.37
N THR A 47 -2.84 -3.17 17.30
CA THR A 47 -2.75 -2.34 18.51
C THR A 47 -1.90 -1.08 18.29
N GLY A 48 -1.42 -0.83 17.07
CA GLY A 48 -0.60 0.33 16.70
C GLY A 48 0.89 0.21 17.05
N SER A 49 1.34 -0.96 17.52
CA SER A 49 2.75 -1.20 17.84
C SER A 49 3.54 -1.55 16.58
N ALA A 50 4.70 -0.90 16.39
CA ALA A 50 5.62 -1.20 15.30
C ALA A 50 6.30 -2.57 15.52
N ILE A 51 6.12 -3.50 14.58
CA ILE A 51 6.67 -4.85 14.62
C ILE A 51 8.00 -4.91 13.89
N LEU A 52 8.07 -4.24 12.74
CA LEU A 52 9.24 -4.26 11.86
C LEU A 52 9.38 -2.89 11.23
N SER A 53 10.62 -2.43 11.08
CA SER A 53 10.95 -1.30 10.24
C SER A 53 12.16 -1.65 9.40
N MET A 54 12.10 -1.32 8.11
CA MET A 54 13.18 -1.60 7.17
C MET A 54 13.20 -0.54 6.06
N PRO A 55 14.39 -0.10 5.62
CA PRO A 55 14.51 0.71 4.43
C PRO A 55 14.15 -0.12 3.19
N ILE A 56 13.40 0.48 2.26
CA ILE A 56 13.11 -0.10 0.95
C ILE A 56 13.62 0.85 -0.15
N PRO A 57 14.28 0.34 -1.19
CA PRO A 57 14.64 1.14 -2.36
C PRO A 57 13.38 1.50 -3.18
N ALA A 58 13.54 2.48 -4.06
CA ALA A 58 12.57 2.70 -5.13
C ALA A 58 12.54 1.46 -6.06
N GLY A 59 11.37 1.18 -6.64
CA GLY A 59 11.09 -0.01 -7.43
C GLY A 59 10.34 -1.08 -6.64
N THR A 60 10.57 -2.34 -6.99
CA THR A 60 9.89 -3.48 -6.36
C THR A 60 10.81 -4.20 -5.38
N SER A 61 10.33 -4.41 -4.16
CA SER A 61 10.99 -5.20 -3.12
C SER A 61 10.11 -6.36 -2.68
N SER A 62 10.72 -7.53 -2.46
CA SER A 62 10.02 -8.69 -1.90
C SER A 62 10.32 -8.80 -0.41
N ILE A 63 9.28 -9.01 0.40
CA ILE A 63 9.36 -9.04 1.86
C ILE A 63 8.79 -10.36 2.36
N ASP A 64 9.57 -11.02 3.21
CA ASP A 64 9.16 -12.22 3.93
C ASP A 64 8.18 -11.87 5.06
N VAL A 65 6.95 -12.37 4.97
CA VAL A 65 5.92 -12.19 5.99
C VAL A 65 5.54 -13.49 6.69
N ARG A 66 6.29 -14.58 6.46
CA ARG A 66 6.04 -15.90 7.09
C ARG A 66 6.11 -15.86 8.61
N LYS A 67 6.91 -14.96 9.17
CA LYS A 67 7.06 -14.78 10.63
C LYS A 67 5.90 -14.00 11.26
N LEU A 68 5.04 -13.35 10.47
CA LEU A 68 3.88 -12.63 10.96
C LEU A 68 2.74 -13.62 11.26
N LYS A 69 2.01 -13.37 12.35
CA LYS A 69 0.81 -14.15 12.70
C LYS A 69 -0.32 -13.81 11.71
N GLN A 70 -1.29 -14.70 11.59
CA GLN A 70 -2.50 -14.44 10.81
C GLN A 70 -3.26 -13.25 11.40
N GLY A 71 -3.82 -12.38 10.55
CA GLY A 71 -4.52 -11.18 10.97
C GLY A 71 -4.32 -10.02 10.00
N PHE A 72 -4.62 -8.79 10.45
CA PHE A 72 -4.36 -7.59 9.65
C PHE A 72 -3.19 -6.79 10.22
N TYR A 73 -2.49 -6.12 9.31
CA TYR A 73 -1.37 -5.25 9.61
C TYR A 73 -1.52 -3.94 8.84
N ILE A 74 -1.01 -2.86 9.40
CA ILE A 74 -0.90 -1.59 8.70
C ILE A 74 0.54 -1.41 8.29
N LEU A 75 0.76 -1.27 6.99
CA LEU A 75 2.07 -0.94 6.43
C LEU A 75 2.09 0.56 6.17
N ARG A 76 3.12 1.23 6.65
CA ARG A 76 3.39 2.63 6.39
C ARG A 76 4.72 2.78 5.68
N LEU A 77 4.75 3.48 4.57
CA LEU A 77 5.97 3.90 3.92
C LEU A 77 6.19 5.38 4.17
N ASP A 78 7.28 5.74 4.84
CA ASP A 78 7.81 7.10 4.91
C ASP A 78 8.84 7.28 3.78
N ALA A 79 8.46 7.99 2.71
CA ALA A 79 9.45 8.55 1.78
C ALA A 79 9.65 10.04 2.06
N ALA A 80 10.62 10.65 1.37
CA ALA A 80 11.18 11.97 1.64
C ALA A 80 10.17 13.02 2.17
N ASP A 81 9.04 13.21 1.50
CA ASP A 81 8.01 14.21 1.86
C ASP A 81 6.60 13.61 2.02
N LYS A 82 6.47 12.28 1.92
CA LYS A 82 5.18 11.61 1.79
C LYS A 82 5.10 10.35 2.62
N GLN A 83 3.89 10.10 3.10
CA GLN A 83 3.57 8.90 3.86
C GLN A 83 2.40 8.17 3.21
N TRP A 84 2.60 6.89 2.91
CA TRP A 84 1.53 6.02 2.41
C TRP A 84 1.19 4.97 3.44
N HIS A 85 -0.10 4.66 3.54
CA HIS A 85 -0.60 3.62 4.42
C HIS A 85 -1.40 2.61 3.61
N VAL A 86 -1.13 1.33 3.83
CA VAL A 86 -1.90 0.24 3.23
C VAL A 86 -2.21 -0.82 4.28
N ARG A 87 -3.42 -1.36 4.22
CA ARG A 87 -3.81 -2.49 5.05
C ARG A 87 -3.42 -3.78 4.36
N LEU A 88 -2.65 -4.60 5.04
CA LEU A 88 -2.30 -5.96 4.63
C LEU A 88 -3.11 -6.97 5.45
N ILE A 89 -3.70 -7.96 4.79
CA ILE A 89 -4.30 -9.13 5.43
C ILE A 89 -3.31 -10.30 5.27
N LYS A 90 -2.93 -10.93 6.38
CA LYS A 90 -2.08 -12.12 6.44
C LYS A 90 -2.95 -13.35 6.73
N GLU A 91 -2.89 -14.35 5.85
CA GLU A 91 -3.58 -15.65 5.99
C GLU A 91 -2.73 -16.72 6.67
#